data_AF-A0A645HIG9-F1
#
_entry.id   AF-A0A645HIG9-F1
#
_cell.length_a   1.000
_cell.length_b   1.000
_cell.length_c   1.000
_cell.angle_alpha   90.00
_cell.angle_beta   90.00
_cell.angle_gamma   90.00
#
_symmetry.space_group_name_H-M   'P 1'
#
loop_
_entity.id
_entity.type
_entity.pdbx_description
1 polymer ?
#
loop_
_entity_poly.entity_id
_entity_poly.type
_entity_poly.pdbx_seq_one_letter_code
_entity_poly.pdbx_strand_id
1 'polypeptide(L)' 'MVSAAIAESGLLPDRMNRTEKVAIVHKLADQGVLGMKGSVPEIAHQLNISEPTVYRYINREA' A
#
# COMPACT_ATOMS: atom_id res chain seq x y z
N MET A 1 -1.82 7.32 -8.61
CA MET A 1 -1.66 7.55 -7.16
C MET A 1 -0.89 6.40 -6.51
N VAL A 2 -1.42 5.18 -6.50
CA VAL A 2 -0.75 4.00 -5.92
C VAL A 2 0.62 3.73 -6.57
N SER A 3 0.66 3.74 -7.91
CA SER A 3 1.90 3.52 -8.68
C SER A 3 2.98 4.57 -8.44
N ALA A 4 2.58 5.82 -8.21
CA ALA A 4 3.49 6.92 -7.89
C ALA A 4 4.12 6.71 -6.51
N ALA A 5 3.32 6.35 -5.49
CA ALA A 5 3.84 6.06 -4.16
C ALA A 5 4.84 4.89 -4.15
N ILE A 6 4.59 3.86 -4.98
CA ILE A 6 5.51 2.73 -5.17
C ILE A 6 6.78 3.17 -5.89
N ALA A 7 6.67 3.94 -6.97
CA ALA A 7 7.83 4.44 -7.70
C ALA A 7 8.73 5.34 -6.82
N GLU A 8 8.12 6.18 -5.97
CA GLU A 8 8.83 7.05 -5.01
C GLU A 8 9.60 6.26 -3.95
N SER A 9 9.22 5.01 -3.65
CA SER A 9 9.97 4.16 -2.72
C SER A 9 11.30 3.66 -3.30
N GLY A 10 11.47 3.71 -4.63
CA GLY A 10 12.64 3.15 -5.33
C GLY A 10 12.73 1.62 -5.32
N LEU A 11 11.73 0.93 -4.75
CA LEU A 11 11.70 -0.53 -4.65
C LEU A 11 10.57 -1.11 -5.49
N LEU A 12 10.84 -2.29 -6.06
CA LEU A 12 9.78 -3.12 -6.64
C LEU A 12 8.97 -3.79 -5.52
N PRO A 13 7.64 -3.92 -5.65
CA PRO A 13 6.79 -4.59 -4.67
C PRO A 13 7.28 -5.97 -4.21
N ASP A 14 7.90 -6.74 -5.11
CA ASP A 14 8.45 -8.07 -4.80
C ASP A 14 9.76 -8.04 -4.00
N ARG A 15 10.45 -6.89 -4.00
CA ARG A 15 11.66 -6.64 -3.22
C ARG A 15 11.38 -5.96 -1.89
N MET A 16 10.16 -5.45 -1.69
CA MET A 16 9.77 -4.81 -0.44
C MET A 16 9.60 -5.83 0.67
N ASN A 17 10.21 -5.53 1.82
CA ASN A 17 9.91 -6.21 3.06
C ASN A 17 8.55 -5.75 3.62
N ARG A 18 8.09 -6.40 4.70
CA ARG A 18 6.79 -6.10 5.29
C ARG A 18 6.66 -4.64 5.75
N THR A 19 7.69 -4.10 6.39
CA THR A 19 7.68 -2.74 6.96
C THR A 19 7.57 -1.70 5.84
N GLU A 20 8.29 -1.89 4.74
CA GLU A 20 8.20 -1.01 3.57
C GLU A 20 6.79 -1.03 2.95
N LYS A 21 6.17 -2.21 2.82
CA LYS A 21 4.78 -2.31 2.34
C LYS A 21 3.78 -1.63 3.28
N VAL A 22 3.98 -1.77 4.59
CA VAL A 22 3.16 -1.10 5.61
C VAL A 22 3.28 0.42 5.45
N ALA A 23 4.50 0.95 5.36
CA ALA A 23 4.75 2.38 5.17
C ALA A 23 4.07 2.96 3.92
N ILE A 24 4.07 2.23 2.80
CA ILE A 24 3.33 2.66 1.59
C ILE A 24 1.82 2.68 1.82
N VAL A 25 1.26 1.66 2.49
CA VAL A 25 -0.17 1.64 2.81
C VAL A 25 -0.55 2.83 3.69
N HIS A 26 0.25 3.17 4.69
CA HIS A 26 0.02 4.36 5.53
C HIS A 26 0.13 5.66 4.74
N LYS A 27 1.16 5.81 3.90
CA LYS A 27 1.30 6.99 3.04
C LYS A 27 0.07 7.19 2.15
N LEU A 28 -0.46 6.12 1.57
CA LEU A 28 -1.67 6.17 0.75
C LEU A 28 -2.92 6.47 1.59
N ALA A 29 -2.98 5.98 2.83
CA ALA A 29 -4.03 6.32 3.79
C ALA A 29 -4.04 7.82 4.11
N ASP A 30 -2.87 8.37 4.43
CA ASP A 30 -2.69 9.80 4.78
C ASP A 30 -3.02 10.73 3.61
N GLN A 31 -2.83 10.25 2.37
CA GLN A 31 -3.23 10.94 1.14
C GLN A 31 -4.73 10.80 0.82
N GLY A 32 -5.51 10.11 1.66
CA GLY A 32 -6.95 9.89 1.46
C GLY A 32 -7.29 8.86 0.36
N VAL A 33 -6.31 8.13 -0.17
CA VAL A 33 -6.51 7.18 -1.29
C VAL A 33 -7.45 6.05 -0.89
N LEU A 34 -7.40 5.59 0.37
CA LEU A 34 -8.28 4.52 0.88
C LEU A 34 -9.78 4.88 0.85
N GLY A 35 -10.11 6.17 0.85
CA GLY A 35 -11.50 6.62 0.72
C GLY A 35 -12.05 6.53 -0.71
N MET A 36 -11.19 6.29 -1.70
CA MET A 36 -11.59 6.19 -3.10
C MET A 36 -12.10 4.78 -3.41
N LYS A 37 -13.21 4.68 -4.15
CA LYS A 37 -13.77 3.39 -4.58
C LYS A 37 -12.74 2.61 -5.40
N GLY A 38 -12.52 1.35 -5.04
CA GLY A 38 -11.57 0.46 -5.73
C GLY A 38 -10.10 0.65 -5.34
N SER A 39 -9.79 1.53 -4.38
CA SER A 39 -8.41 1.73 -3.90
C SER A 39 -7.81 0.48 -3.28
N VAL A 40 -8.55 -0.25 -2.44
CA VAL A 40 -8.07 -1.45 -1.76
C VAL A 40 -7.65 -2.56 -2.72
N PRO A 41 -8.47 -3.00 -3.70
CA PRO A 41 -8.03 -3.99 -4.69
C PRO A 41 -6.84 -3.51 -5.52
N GLU A 42 -6.77 -2.21 -5.85
CA GLU A 42 -5.64 -1.63 -6.58
C GLU A 42 -4.33 -1.69 -5.76
N ILE A 43 -4.38 -1.31 -4.48
CA ILE A 43 -3.23 -1.38 -3.56
C ILE A 43 -2.77 -2.83 -3.39
N ALA A 44 -3.72 -3.76 -3.22
CA ALA A 44 -3.45 -5.18 -3.09
C ALA A 44 -2.71 -5.72 -4.34
N HIS A 45 -3.24 -5.41 -5.52
CA HIS A 45 -2.66 -5.80 -6.79
C HIS A 45 -1.24 -5.23 -6.96
N GLN A 46 -1.06 -3.92 -6.77
CA GLN A 46 0.23 -3.28 -6.99
C GLN A 46 1.28 -3.65 -5.94
N LEU A 47 0.91 -3.92 -4.70
CA LEU A 47 1.86 -4.35 -3.66
C LEU A 47 2.09 -5.87 -3.62
N ASN A 48 1.46 -6.63 -4.52
CA ASN A 48 1.49 -8.09 -4.56
C ASN A 48 1.13 -8.70 -3.19
N ILE A 49 -0.01 -8.28 -2.65
CA ILE A 49 -0.60 -8.75 -1.38
C ILE A 49 -2.11 -8.95 -1.53
N SER A 50 -2.74 -9.62 -0.58
CA SER A 50 -4.20 -9.78 -0.57
C SER A 50 -4.91 -8.53 -0.01
N GLU A 51 -6.16 -8.27 -0.41
CA GLU A 51 -6.97 -7.19 0.17
C GLU A 51 -7.08 -7.27 1.71
N PRO A 52 -7.28 -8.45 2.35
CA PRO A 52 -7.21 -8.56 3.80
C PRO A 52 -5.87 -8.13 4.40
N THR A 53 -4.76 -8.28 3.66
CA THR A 53 -3.44 -7.81 4.10
C THR A 53 -3.34 -6.30 4.05
N VAL A 54 -3.97 -5.64 3.06
CA VAL A 54 -4.09 -4.17 3.04
C VAL A 54 -4.82 -3.69 4.28
N TYR A 55 -5.99 -4.25 4.61
CA TYR A 55 -6.72 -3.91 5.84
C TYR A 55 -5.92 -4.16 7.12
N ARG A 56 -5.15 -5.24 7.16
CA ARG A 56 -4.25 -5.53 8.29
C ARG A 56 -3.14 -4.49 8.43
N TYR A 57 -2.63 -3.95 7.32
CA TYR A 57 -1.59 -2.93 7.33
C TYR A 57 -2.12 -1.56 7.74
N ILE A 58 -3.37 -1.20 7.39
CA ILE A 58 -4.01 0.05 7.83
C ILE A 58 -4.01 0.19 9.36
N ASN A 59 -4.27 -0.91 10.07
CA ASN A 59 -4.38 -0.93 11.54
C ASN A 59 -3.05 -1.23 12.25
N ARG A 60 -1.93 -1.26 11.50
CA ARG A 60 -0.61 -1.60 12.03
C ARG A 60 0.15 -0.33 12.35
N GLU A 61 1.10 -0.39 13.28
CA GLU A 61 2.06 0.69 13.44
C GLU A 61 3.08 0.62 12.27
N ALA A 62 3.37 1.79 11.69
CA ALA A 62 4.22 1.97 10.51
C ALA A 62 5.72 1.84 10.81
#